data_AF-A0A498C670-F1
#
_entry.id   AF-A0A498C670-F1
#
_cell.length_a   1.000
_cell.length_b   1.000
_cell.length_c   1.000
_cell.angle_alpha   90.00
_cell.angle_beta   90.00
_cell.angle_gamma   90.00
#
_symmetry.space_group_name_H-M   'P 1'
#
loop_
_entity.id
_entity.type
_entity.pdbx_description
1 polymer ?
#
loop_
_entity_poly.entity_id
_entity_poly.type
_entity_poly.pdbx_seq_one_letter_code
_entity_poly.pdbx_strand_id
1 'polypeptide(L)' 'MARKSPLQLYQMALALHRDGWPAEQIADHLGLHPGSVTLWLDWPRSTSRAALAADVRASALRHSDDAPSSGAGARY' A
#
# COMPACT_ATOMS: atom_id res chain seq x y z
N MET A 1 16.48 4.40 -3.48
CA MET A 1 15.26 4.65 -2.67
C MET A 1 14.12 3.82 -3.25
N ALA A 2 13.53 2.92 -2.45
CA ALA A 2 12.38 2.14 -2.88
C ALA A 2 11.19 3.09 -3.11
N ARG A 3 10.58 3.05 -4.30
CA ARG A 3 9.37 3.83 -4.58
C ARG A 3 8.24 3.22 -3.76
N LYS A 4 7.62 4.01 -2.86
CA LYS A 4 6.42 3.58 -2.14
C LYS A 4 5.33 3.25 -3.16
N SER A 5 4.68 2.10 -3.00
CA SER A 5 3.59 1.73 -3.90
C SER A 5 2.39 2.67 -3.68
N PRO A 6 1.55 2.88 -4.71
CA PRO A 6 0.32 3.67 -4.55
C PRO A 6 -0.56 3.18 -3.39
N LEU A 7 -0.58 1.87 -3.14
CA LEU A 7 -1.28 1.28 -2.01
C LEU A 7 -0.71 1.73 -0.66
N GLN A 8 0.61 1.73 -0.50
CA GLN A 8 1.26 2.18 0.74
C GLN A 8 0.98 3.65 1.02
N LEU A 9 0.98 4.50 -0.02
CA LEU A 9 0.63 5.91 0.11
C LEU A 9 -0.82 6.10 0.55
N TYR A 10 -1.75 5.33 -0.01
CA TYR A 10 -3.16 5.34 0.39
C TYR A 10 -3.35 4.89 1.86
N GLN A 11 -2.68 3.80 2.27
CA GLN A 11 -2.75 3.31 3.64
C GLN A 11 -2.19 4.33 4.65
N MET A 12 -1.09 5.00 4.30
CA MET A 12 -0.53 6.08 5.11
C MET A 12 -1.49 7.27 5.20
N ALA A 13 -2.07 7.70 4.07
CA ALA A 13 -3.05 8.79 4.05
C ALA A 13 -4.28 8.49 4.93
N LEU A 14 -4.79 7.26 4.88
CA LEU A 14 -5.90 6.82 5.74
C LEU A 14 -5.52 6.80 7.22
N ALA A 15 -4.31 6.35 7.56
CA ALA A 15 -3.86 6.32 8.95
C ALA A 15 -3.77 7.74 9.53
N LEU A 16 -3.11 8.66 8.82
CA LEU A 16 -2.99 10.06 9.24
C LEU A 16 -4.35 10.76 9.36
N HIS A 17 -5.26 10.48 8.43
CA HIS A 17 -6.62 11.02 8.51
C HIS A 17 -7.38 10.52 9.75
N ARG A 18 -7.19 9.25 10.14
CA ARG A 18 -7.76 8.70 11.38
C ARG A 18 -7.15 9.31 12.63
N ASP A 19 -5.89 9.74 12.56
CA ASP A 19 -5.20 10.47 13.63
C ASP A 19 -5.62 11.96 13.69
N GLY A 20 -6.59 12.36 12.86
CA GLY A 20 -7.19 13.70 12.87
C GLY A 20 -6.47 14.72 11.98
N TRP A 21 -5.52 14.29 11.16
CA TRP A 21 -4.81 15.20 10.26
C TRP A 21 -5.73 15.67 9.12
N PRO A 22 -5.71 16.97 8.77
CA PRO A 22 -6.44 17.49 7.63
C PRO A 22 -5.78 17.04 6.32
N ALA A 23 -6.58 16.91 5.26
CA ALA A 23 -6.14 16.40 3.95
C ALA A 23 -4.94 17.19 3.37
N GLU A 24 -4.89 18.50 3.59
CA GLU A 24 -3.79 19.37 3.16
C GLU A 24 -2.45 18.98 3.82
N GLN A 25 -2.43 18.78 5.13
CA GLN A 25 -1.22 18.36 5.85
C GLN A 25 -0.78 16.95 5.45
N ILE A 26 -1.73 16.06 5.18
CA ILE A 26 -1.44 14.71 4.67
C ILE A 26 -0.80 14.79 3.28
N ALA A 27 -1.32 15.65 2.41
CA ALA A 27 -0.81 15.85 1.06
C ALA A 27 0.63 16.37 1.09
N ASP A 28 0.89 17.40 1.91
CA ASP A 28 2.23 17.95 2.12
C ASP A 28 3.19 16.90 2.69
N HIS A 29 2.74 16.13 3.68
CA HIS A 29 3.55 15.08 4.31
C HIS A 29 3.91 13.94 3.34
N LEU A 30 3.00 13.58 2.44
CA LEU A 30 3.19 12.48 1.48
C LEU A 30 3.75 12.94 0.13
N GLY A 31 3.93 14.25 -0.07
CA GLY A 31 4.34 14.82 -1.35
C GLY A 31 3.30 14.62 -2.46
N LEU A 32 2.02 14.66 -2.10
CA LEU A 32 0.89 14.44 -3.00
C LEU A 32 0.13 15.76 -3.25
N HIS A 33 -0.66 15.78 -4.32
CA HIS A 33 -1.58 16.89 -4.55
C HIS A 33 -2.79 16.78 -3.59
N PRO A 34 -3.23 17.87 -2.94
CA PRO A 34 -4.32 17.84 -1.95
C PRO A 34 -5.63 17.30 -2.53
N GLY A 35 -5.94 17.63 -3.79
CA GLY A 35 -7.10 17.08 -4.49
C GLY A 35 -7.09 15.55 -4.62
N SER A 36 -5.90 14.93 -4.75
CA SER A 36 -5.79 13.47 -4.80
C SER A 36 -6.10 12.84 -3.45
N VAL A 37 -5.64 13.46 -2.35
CA VAL A 37 -5.93 12.99 -0.99
C VAL A 37 -7.41 13.13 -0.69
N THR A 38 -8.05 14.24 -1.06
CA THR A 38 -9.50 14.43 -0.90
C THR A 38 -10.29 13.36 -1.65
N LEU A 39 -9.95 13.07 -2.91
CA LEU A 39 -10.62 12.01 -3.69
C LEU A 39 -10.44 10.62 -3.07
N TRP A 40 -9.28 10.34 -2.49
CA TRP A 40 -9.02 9.07 -1.81
C TRP A 40 -9.82 8.89 -0.52
N LEU A 41 -10.01 9.98 0.22
CA LEU A 41 -10.76 9.98 1.48
C LEU A 41 -12.27 10.00 1.25
N ASP A 42 -12.73 10.66 0.18
CA ASP A 42 -14.15 10.79 -0.18
C ASP A 42 -14.70 9.55 -0.90
N TRP A 43 -13.84 8.68 -1.44
CA TRP A 43 -14.28 7.49 -2.17
C TRP A 43 -15.10 6.54 -1.26
N PRO A 44 -16.30 6.09 -1.70
CA PRO A 44 -17.14 5.21 -0.90
C PRO A 44 -16.40 3.93 -0.50
N ARG A 45 -16.34 3.68 0.81
CA ARG A 45 -15.59 2.59 1.48
C ARG A 45 -15.88 1.18 0.95
N SER A 46 -16.98 0.99 0.22
CA SER A 46 -17.36 -0.27 -0.43
C SER A 46 -16.39 -0.69 -1.54
N THR A 47 -15.81 0.25 -2.29
CA THR A 47 -14.90 -0.07 -3.41
C THR A 47 -13.46 -0.27 -2.94
N SER A 48 -13.00 0.52 -1.96
CA SER A 48 -11.60 0.48 -1.51
C SER A 48 -11.23 -0.84 -0.84
N ARG A 49 -12.15 -1.49 -0.10
CA ARG A 49 -11.84 -2.78 0.57
C ARG A 49 -11.62 -3.93 -0.42
N ALA A 50 -12.40 -3.99 -1.50
CA ALA A 50 -12.25 -5.02 -2.52
C ALA A 50 -10.95 -4.83 -3.33
N ALA A 51 -10.64 -3.59 -3.70
CA ALA A 51 -9.39 -3.24 -4.38
C ALA A 51 -8.16 -3.50 -3.49
N LEU A 52 -8.22 -3.15 -2.20
CA LEU A 52 -7.16 -3.39 -1.22
C LEU A 52 -6.92 -4.90 -1.02
N ALA A 53 -8.00 -5.70 -0.94
CA ALA A 53 -7.89 -7.15 -0.79
C ALA A 53 -7.27 -7.81 -2.04
N ALA A 54 -7.57 -7.31 -3.24
CA ALA A 54 -6.97 -7.79 -4.47
C ALA A 54 -5.47 -7.48 -4.55
N ASP A 55 -5.05 -6.26 -4.19
CA ASP A 55 -3.65 -5.84 -4.25
C ASP A 55 -2.78 -6.53 -3.17
N VAL A 56 -3.31 -6.73 -1.96
CA VAL A 56 -2.64 -7.52 -0.90
C VAL A 56 -2.43 -8.97 -1.36
N ARG A 57 -3.45 -9.57 -1.99
CA ARG A 57 -3.32 -10.92 -2.57
C ARG A 57 -2.28 -10.96 -3.69
N ALA A 58 -2.26 -9.96 -4.55
CA ALA A 58 -1.27 -9.85 -5.63
C ALA A 58 0.16 -9.65 -5.10
N SER A 59 0.34 -8.89 -4.02
CA SER A 59 1.63 -8.69 -3.37
C SER A 59 2.13 -9.95 -2.64
N ALA A 60 1.23 -10.68 -1.95
CA ALA A 60 1.57 -11.95 -1.30
C ALA A 60 2.04 -13.02 -2.31
N LEU A 61 1.40 -13.08 -3.48
CA LEU A 61 1.81 -13.97 -4.56
C LEU A 61 3.19 -13.62 -5.13
N ARG A 62 3.53 -12.34 -5.27
CA ARG A 62 4.87 -11.92 -5.74
C ARG A 62 5.99 -12.20 -4.74
N HIS A 63 5.69 -12.20 -3.44
CA HIS A 63 6.66 -12.50 -2.38
C HIS A 63 6.88 -14.01 -2.18
N SER A 64 6.05 -14.87 -2.79
CA SER A 64 6.14 -16.32 -2.68
C SER A 64 7.11 -16.96 -3.69
N ASP A 65 7.66 -16.19 -4.63
CA ASP A 65 8.63 -16.67 -5.64
C ASP A 65 10.07 -16.70 -5.11
N ASP A 66 10.34 -16.07 -3.96
CA ASP A 66 11.62 -16.14 -3.25
C ASP A 66 11.61 -17.33 -2.27
N ALA A 67 11.36 -18.53 -2.80
CA ALA A 67 11.75 -19.74 -2.09
C ALA A 67 13.26 -19.91 -2.28
N PRO A 68 14.08 -19.96 -1.21
CA PRO A 68 15.48 -20.32 -1.39
C PRO A 68 15.51 -21.73 -1.98
N SER A 69 16.00 -21.86 -3.21
CA SER A 69 16.42 -23.15 -3.78
C SER A 69 17.54 -23.68 -2.89
N SER A 70 17.16 -24.43 -1.86
CA SER A 70 18.08 -25.10 -0.95
C SER A 70 18.70 -26.28 -1.71
N GLY A 71 19.71 -25.97 -2.52
CA GLY A 71 20.62 -26.95 -3.07
C GLY A 71 21.47 -27.51 -1.94
N ALA A 72 21.09 -28.66 -1.37
CA ALA A 72 21.97 -29.44 -0.50
C ALA A 72 21.48 -30.88 -0.41
N GLY A 73 21.96 -31.72 -1.32
CA GLY A 73 21.73 -33.15 -1.33
C GLY A 73 22.82 -33.93 -2.05
N ALA A 74 24.08 -33.49 -1.97
CA ALA A 74 25.22 -34.30 -2.38
C ALA A 74 25.66 -35.17 -1.19
N ARG A 75 25.22 -36.44 -1.19
CA ARG A 75 25.77 -37.50 -0.35
C ARG A 75 25.83 -38.78 -1.16
N TYR A 76 27.00 -39.05 -1.76
CA TYR A 76 27.52 -40.37 -2.05
C TYR A 76 29.04 -40.31 -1.91
#